data_AF-A0A126PY73-F1
#
_entry.id   AF-A0A126PY73-F1
#
_cell.length_a   1.000
_cell.length_b   1.000
_cell.length_c   1.000
_cell.angle_alpha   90.00
_cell.angle_beta   90.00
_cell.angle_gamma   90.00
#
_symmetry.space_group_name_H-M   'P 1'
#
loop_
_entity.id
_entity.type
_entity.pdbx_description
1 polymer ?
#
loop_
_entity_poly.entity_id
_entity_poly.type
_entity_poly.pdbx_seq_one_letter_code
_entity_poly.pdbx_strand_id
1 'polypeptide(L)'
;MIHNEKDFRDWLDAQLSEDIPERIIAFNINIYESPFLVEIVGSEEFDLDNEDWACNEDWLPKKRQIEVSESLFGSSWQTPEQNLLRFTKQYVNSCGSISQKGLSNKSLSVGFVDGNLNIVKHT
;
A
#
# COMPACT_ATOMS: atom_id res chain seq x y z
N MET A 1 -9.33 0.09 -11.84
CA MET A 1 -10.08 0.45 -10.63
C MET A 1 -10.13 -0.79 -9.75
N ILE A 2 -10.07 -0.61 -8.43
CA ILE A 2 -10.18 -1.68 -7.44
C ILE A 2 -11.64 -1.82 -7.02
N HIS A 3 -12.25 -3.00 -7.21
CA HIS A 3 -13.60 -3.31 -6.73
C HIS A 3 -13.60 -4.31 -5.57
N ASN A 4 -12.53 -5.08 -5.40
CA ASN A 4 -12.43 -6.16 -4.42
C ASN A 4 -10.97 -6.52 -4.10
N GLU A 5 -10.78 -7.49 -3.22
CA GLU A 5 -9.46 -7.99 -2.80
C GLU A 5 -8.59 -8.45 -3.98
N LYS A 6 -9.16 -9.14 -4.97
CA LYS A 6 -8.39 -9.64 -6.12
C LYS A 6 -7.84 -8.48 -6.95
N ASP A 7 -8.66 -7.46 -7.23
CA ASP A 7 -8.21 -6.30 -8.00
C ASP A 7 -7.09 -5.54 -7.28
N PHE A 8 -7.17 -5.44 -5.94
CA PHE A 8 -6.11 -4.85 -5.12
C PHE A 8 -4.82 -5.65 -5.20
N ARG A 9 -4.90 -6.99 -5.09
CA ARG A 9 -3.74 -7.88 -5.21
C ARG A 9 -3.08 -7.79 -6.57
N ASP A 10 -3.87 -7.85 -7.65
CA ASP A 10 -3.36 -7.76 -9.02
C ASP A 10 -2.68 -6.39 -9.26
N TRP A 11 -3.25 -5.32 -8.71
CA TRP A 11 -2.65 -3.98 -8.78
C TRP A 11 -1.32 -3.92 -8.02
N LEU A 12 -1.28 -4.41 -6.78
CA LEU A 12 -0.08 -4.38 -5.95
C LEU A 12 1.02 -5.30 -6.50
N ASP A 13 0.68 -6.47 -7.03
CA ASP A 13 1.60 -7.35 -7.75
C ASP A 13 2.22 -6.63 -8.95
N ALA A 14 1.43 -5.88 -9.71
CA ALA A 14 1.95 -5.12 -10.84
C ALA A 14 2.94 -4.04 -10.39
N GLN A 15 2.70 -3.37 -9.26
CA GLN A 15 3.62 -2.35 -8.73
C GLN A 15 4.92 -3.00 -8.24
N LEU A 16 4.82 -4.08 -7.46
CA LEU A 16 5.96 -4.79 -6.86
C LEU A 16 6.74 -5.66 -7.86
N SER A 17 6.23 -5.81 -9.08
CA SER A 17 6.93 -6.47 -10.19
C SER A 17 7.84 -5.51 -10.97
N GLU A 18 7.72 -4.20 -10.77
CA GLU A 18 8.65 -3.22 -11.34
C GLU A 18 10.03 -3.31 -10.66
N ASP A 19 11.02 -2.65 -11.24
CA ASP A 19 12.38 -2.64 -10.69
C ASP A 19 12.42 -1.78 -9.42
N ILE A 20 12.68 -2.40 -8.28
CA ILE A 20 12.75 -1.77 -6.96
C ILE A 20 14.22 -1.74 -6.55
N PRO A 21 14.83 -0.54 -6.40
CA PRO A 21 16.20 -0.43 -5.92
C PRO A 21 16.38 -1.06 -4.55
N GLU A 22 17.53 -1.73 -4.33
CA GLU A 22 17.81 -2.40 -3.05
C GLU A 22 17.78 -1.46 -1.83
N ARG A 23 18.10 -0.18 -2.05
CA ARG A 23 18.07 0.89 -1.03
C ARG A 23 16.67 1.22 -0.51
N ILE A 24 15.60 0.84 -1.22
CA ILE A 24 14.22 1.02 -0.73
C ILE A 24 13.97 0.02 0.39
N ILE A 25 13.71 0.49 1.60
CA ILE A 25 13.51 -0.36 2.78
C ILE A 25 12.09 -0.34 3.31
N ALA A 26 11.27 0.60 2.85
CA ALA A 26 9.86 0.69 3.25
C ALA A 26 8.97 1.09 2.08
N PHE A 27 7.69 0.71 2.18
CA PHE A 27 6.63 1.15 1.32
C PHE A 27 5.47 1.72 2.13
N ASN A 28 4.81 2.71 1.57
CA ASN A 28 3.56 3.22 2.10
C ASN A 28 2.48 3.19 1.02
N ILE A 29 1.30 2.70 1.41
CA ILE A 29 0.09 2.73 0.59
C ILE A 29 -0.77 3.91 1.07
N ASN A 30 -0.76 5.00 0.30
CA ASN A 30 -1.56 6.19 0.57
C ASN A 30 -3.01 5.97 0.11
N ILE A 31 -3.96 6.43 0.93
CA ILE A 31 -5.39 6.48 0.62
C ILE A 31 -5.81 7.95 0.54
N TYR A 32 -6.42 8.33 -0.59
CA TYR A 32 -7.00 9.66 -0.81
C TYR A 32 -8.52 9.57 -0.72
N GLU A 33 -9.18 10.57 -0.12
CA GLU A 33 -10.64 10.54 0.08
C GLU A 33 -11.44 11.09 -1.11
N SER A 34 -10.88 12.02 -1.90
CA SER A 34 -11.63 12.64 -3.00
C SER A 34 -10.73 13.15 -4.14
N PRO A 35 -10.70 12.49 -5.32
CA PRO A 35 -11.32 11.20 -5.61
C PRO A 35 -10.68 10.07 -4.79
N PHE A 36 -11.42 8.98 -4.59
CA PHE A 36 -10.90 7.82 -3.89
C PHE A 36 -9.82 7.11 -4.70
N LEU A 37 -8.57 7.37 -4.34
CA LEU A 37 -7.38 6.84 -4.98
C LEU A 37 -6.55 6.08 -3.96
N VAL A 38 -5.86 5.06 -4.43
CA VAL A 38 -4.79 4.39 -3.71
C VAL A 38 -3.51 4.60 -4.48
N GLU A 39 -2.43 4.90 -3.76
CA GLU A 39 -1.08 5.06 -4.28
C GLU A 39 -0.09 4.19 -3.49
N ILE A 40 0.97 3.72 -4.14
CA ILE A 40 2.13 3.17 -3.43
C ILE A 40 3.39 3.99 -3.72
N VAL A 41 4.15 4.27 -2.66
CA VAL A 41 5.46 4.91 -2.70
C VAL A 41 6.47 4.07 -1.93
N GLY A 42 7.74 4.14 -2.32
CA GLY A 42 8.84 3.48 -1.63
C GLY A 42 9.82 4.50 -1.03
N SER A 43 10.35 4.20 0.15
CA SER A 43 11.34 5.04 0.84
C SER A 43 12.61 4.28 1.20
N GLU A 44 13.72 5.01 1.21
CA GLU A 44 15.02 4.61 1.78
C GLU A 44 15.07 4.75 3.30
N GLU A 45 14.02 5.29 3.92
CA GLU A 45 13.90 5.51 5.36
C GLU A 45 12.71 4.74 5.95
N PHE A 46 12.82 4.42 7.23
CA PHE A 46 11.71 3.84 8.00
C PHE A 46 11.90 4.19 9.47
N ASP A 47 10.88 4.81 10.06
CA ASP A 47 10.84 5.13 11.48
C ASP A 47 9.42 4.85 12.03
N LEU A 48 9.33 4.20 13.18
CA LEU A 48 8.05 3.88 13.82
C LEU A 48 7.48 5.06 14.61
N ASP A 49 8.36 5.97 15.06
CA ASP A 49 8.02 7.11 15.90
C ASP A 49 7.91 8.42 15.09
N ASN A 50 8.34 8.40 13.83
CA ASN A 50 8.20 9.52 12.89
C ASN A 50 7.62 9.03 11.55
N GLU A 51 6.40 9.44 11.20
CA GLU A 51 5.72 9.02 9.97
C GLU A 51 6.17 9.78 8.71
N ASP A 52 7.04 10.79 8.82
CA ASP A 52 7.52 11.60 7.69
C ASP A 52 8.15 10.75 6.57
N TRP A 53 8.73 9.58 6.90
CA TRP A 53 9.31 8.68 5.89
C TRP A 53 8.28 8.23 4.85
N ALA A 54 7.00 8.18 5.20
CA ALA A 54 5.92 7.74 4.34
C ALA A 54 5.58 8.75 3.22
N CYS A 55 6.09 9.98 3.34
CA CYS A 55 6.01 11.01 2.32
C CYS A 55 7.20 10.99 1.34
N ASN A 56 8.24 10.20 1.62
CA ASN A 56 9.39 10.08 0.73
C ASN A 56 8.99 9.33 -0.56
N GLU A 57 9.35 9.90 -1.70
CA GLU A 57 9.11 9.33 -3.03
C GLU A 57 10.42 8.80 -3.65
N ASP A 58 11.25 8.11 -2.86
CA ASP A 58 12.55 7.57 -3.31
C ASP A 58 12.40 6.50 -4.40
N TRP A 59 11.23 5.86 -4.43
CA TRP A 59 10.77 5.01 -5.52
C TRP A 59 9.29 5.19 -5.81
N LEU A 60 8.96 5.21 -7.11
CA LEU A 60 7.61 5.30 -7.63
C LEU A 60 7.47 4.32 -8.80
N PRO A 61 6.41 3.50 -8.85
CA PRO A 61 6.13 2.69 -10.04
C PRO A 61 5.53 3.56 -11.15
N LYS A 62 5.58 3.09 -12.39
CA LYS A 62 5.09 3.85 -13.56
C LYS A 62 3.61 4.20 -13.46
N LYS A 63 2.80 3.36 -12.84
CA LYS A 63 1.37 3.60 -12.61
C LYS A 63 1.03 3.50 -11.12
N ARG A 64 1.60 4.43 -10.35
CA ARG A 64 1.50 4.47 -8.89
C ARG A 64 0.09 4.61 -8.33
N GLN A 65 -0.85 5.20 -9.06
CA GLN A 65 -2.21 5.45 -8.58
C GLN A 65 -3.26 4.56 -9.26
N ILE A 66 -4.29 4.19 -8.50
CA ILE A 66 -5.48 3.52 -9.00
C ILE A 66 -6.73 3.99 -8.25
N GLU A 67 -7.81 4.19 -8.99
CA GLU A 67 -9.13 4.46 -8.41
C GLU A 67 -9.67 3.26 -7.65
N VAL A 68 -10.35 3.53 -6.54
CA VAL A 68 -11.09 2.54 -5.78
C VAL A 68 -12.58 2.78 -5.99
N SER A 69 -13.32 1.69 -6.21
CA SER A 69 -14.76 1.76 -6.45
C SER A 69 -15.50 2.21 -5.20
N GLU A 70 -16.47 3.13 -5.35
CA GLU A 70 -17.36 3.60 -4.28
C GLU A 70 -18.03 2.46 -3.48
N SER A 71 -18.23 1.29 -4.10
CA SER A 71 -18.80 0.12 -3.41
C SER A 71 -17.92 -0.43 -2.29
N LEU A 72 -16.61 -0.18 -2.30
CA LEU A 72 -15.69 -0.53 -1.21
C LEU A 72 -15.73 0.45 -0.04
N PHE A 73 -16.33 1.63 -0.24
CA PHE A 73 -16.37 2.69 0.77
C PHE A 73 -17.56 2.56 1.72
N GLY A 74 -18.57 1.77 1.35
CA GLY A 74 -19.81 1.68 2.14
C GLY A 74 -20.39 3.07 2.39
N SER A 75 -20.88 3.32 3.60
CA SER A 75 -21.47 4.61 4.00
C SER A 75 -20.55 5.47 4.88
N SER A 76 -19.27 5.10 5.06
CA SER A 76 -18.34 5.86 5.91
C SER A 76 -16.87 5.77 5.47
N TRP A 77 -16.09 6.82 5.74
CA TRP A 77 -14.68 6.94 5.38
C TRP A 77 -13.76 5.93 6.08
N GLN A 78 -14.16 5.33 7.21
CA GLN A 78 -13.37 4.28 7.89
C GLN A 78 -13.44 2.92 7.19
N THR A 79 -14.55 2.65 6.50
CA THR A 79 -14.78 1.38 5.79
C THR A 79 -13.70 1.07 4.74
N PRO A 80 -13.28 2.01 3.86
CA PRO A 80 -12.24 1.73 2.88
C PRO A 80 -10.86 1.49 3.47
N GLU A 81 -10.45 2.25 4.50
CA GLU A 81 -9.16 2.03 5.17
C GLU A 81 -9.13 0.64 5.79
N GLN A 82 -10.21 0.24 6.47
CA GLN A 82 -10.32 -1.10 7.03
C GLN A 82 -10.28 -2.19 5.94
N ASN A 83 -10.95 -1.98 4.81
CA ASN A 83 -10.94 -2.91 3.69
C ASN A 83 -9.55 -3.03 3.05
N LEU A 84 -8.90 -1.90 2.75
CA LEU A 84 -7.56 -1.87 2.16
C LEU A 84 -6.49 -2.39 3.12
N LEU A 85 -6.59 -2.07 4.41
CA LEU A 85 -5.74 -2.64 5.45
C LEU A 85 -5.91 -4.15 5.54
N ARG A 86 -7.16 -4.64 5.47
CA ARG A 86 -7.44 -6.08 5.45
C ARG A 86 -6.85 -6.74 4.21
N PHE A 87 -7.06 -6.17 3.02
CA PHE A 87 -6.51 -6.72 1.77
C PHE A 87 -4.99 -6.74 1.80
N THR A 88 -4.35 -5.68 2.30
CA THR A 88 -2.90 -5.60 2.46
C THR A 88 -2.39 -6.68 3.42
N LYS A 89 -3.04 -6.86 4.58
CA LYS A 89 -2.72 -7.94 5.53
C LYS A 89 -2.86 -9.33 4.90
N GLN A 90 -3.91 -9.57 4.10
CA GLN A 90 -4.07 -10.84 3.41
C GLN A 90 -3.06 -11.02 2.27
N TYR A 91 -2.57 -9.93 1.66
CA TYR A 91 -1.53 -9.95 0.63
C TYR A 91 -0.17 -10.35 1.20
N VAL A 92 0.29 -9.67 2.26
CA VAL A 92 1.60 -9.95 2.88
C VAL A 92 1.70 -11.37 3.46
N ASN A 93 0.56 -11.93 3.89
CA ASN A 93 0.47 -13.27 4.47
C ASN A 93 0.19 -14.36 3.42
N SER A 94 0.04 -13.99 2.14
CA SER A 94 -0.09 -14.97 1.06
C SER A 94 1.28 -15.46 0.58
N CYS A 95 1.40 -16.76 0.29
CA CYS A 95 2.65 -17.41 -0.16
C CYS A 95 3.02 -17.13 -1.63
N GLY A 96 2.71 -15.94 -2.17
CA GLY A 96 3.02 -15.57 -3.56
C GLY A 96 4.50 -15.19 -3.76
N SER A 97 5.09 -15.52 -4.92
CA SER A 97 6.49 -15.18 -5.23
C SER A 97 6.75 -13.68 -5.37
N ILE A 98 5.77 -12.92 -5.85
CA ILE A 98 5.88 -11.46 -6.04
C ILE A 98 5.83 -10.74 -4.69
N SER A 99 4.85 -11.04 -3.83
CA SER A 99 4.75 -10.47 -2.49
C SER A 99 6.02 -10.75 -1.67
N GLN A 100 6.52 -11.98 -1.74
CA GLN A 100 7.76 -12.37 -1.08
C GLN A 100 8.98 -11.61 -1.62
N LYS A 101 9.15 -11.51 -2.95
CA LYS A 101 10.30 -10.81 -3.55
C LYS A 101 10.24 -9.30 -3.28
N GLY A 102 9.08 -8.69 -3.53
CA GLY A 102 8.89 -7.25 -3.46
C GLY A 102 8.92 -6.70 -2.04
N LEU A 103 8.48 -7.48 -1.05
CA LEU A 103 8.39 -7.05 0.36
C LEU A 103 9.43 -7.72 1.29
N SER A 104 10.31 -8.57 0.77
CA SER A 104 11.32 -9.27 1.59
C SER A 104 12.15 -8.28 2.41
N ASN A 105 12.06 -8.39 3.74
CA ASN A 105 12.75 -7.52 4.72
C ASN A 105 12.42 -6.03 4.59
N LYS A 106 11.27 -5.67 4.01
CA LYS A 106 10.82 -4.27 3.88
C LYS A 106 9.61 -4.02 4.77
N SER A 107 9.52 -2.80 5.29
CA SER A 107 8.33 -2.35 6.01
C SER A 107 7.22 -1.97 5.04
N LEU A 108 5.96 -2.20 5.41
CA LEU A 108 4.79 -1.79 4.63
C LEU A 108 3.79 -1.11 5.56
N SER A 109 3.29 0.06 5.17
CA SER A 109 2.18 0.75 5.84
C SER A 109 1.03 1.02 4.89
N VAL A 110 -0.13 1.31 5.47
CA VAL A 110 -1.30 1.81 4.75
C VAL A 110 -2.04 2.82 5.62
N GLY A 111 -2.46 3.93 5.03
CA GLY A 111 -3.18 4.98 5.76
C GLY A 111 -3.71 6.06 4.84
N PHE A 112 -4.61 6.89 5.36
CA PHE A 112 -5.01 8.12 4.68
C PHE A 112 -3.89 9.15 4.73
N VAL A 113 -3.80 10.00 3.71
CA VAL A 113 -2.78 11.07 3.64
C VAL A 113 -2.84 12.03 4.83
N ASP A 114 -4.05 12.33 5.32
CA ASP A 114 -4.27 13.17 6.51
C ASP A 114 -4.61 12.33 7.77
N GLY A 115 -4.32 11.04 7.75
CA GLY A 115 -4.65 10.08 8.80
C GLY A 115 -3.43 9.39 9.40
N ASN A 116 -3.69 8.42 10.28
CA ASN A 116 -2.61 7.63 10.87
C ASN A 116 -2.14 6.51 9.92
N LEU A 117 -0.88 6.13 10.03
CA LEU A 117 -0.35 4.95 9.34
C LEU A 117 -0.59 3.66 10.12
N ASN A 118 -1.05 2.63 9.40
CA ASN A 118 -1.16 1.27 9.92
C ASN A 118 0.01 0.43 9.39
N ILE A 119 0.97 0.09 10.25
CA ILE A 119 2.07 -0.81 9.90
C ILE A 119 1.54 -2.23 9.71
N VAL A 120 1.86 -2.84 8.58
CA VAL A 120 1.48 -4.20 8.19
C VAL A 120 2.66 -5.13 8.43
N LYS A 121 2.48 -6.10 9.32
CA LYS A 121 3.50 -7.10 9.65
C LYS A 121 3.25 -8.40 8.89
N HIS A 122 4.33 -9.03 8.41
CA HIS A 122 4.31 -10.43 8.00
C HIS A 122 4.08 -11.29 9.26
N THR A 123 3.12 -12.21 9.21
CA THR A 123 2.79 -13.12 10.33
C THR A 123 3.00 -14.56 9.93
#